data_AF-A0A1V4UL72-F1
#
_entry.id   AF-A0A1V4UL72-F1
#
_cell.length_a   1.000
_cell.length_b   1.000
_cell.length_c   1.000
_cell.angle_alpha   90.00
_cell.angle_beta   90.00
_cell.angle_gamma   90.00
#
_symmetry.space_group_name_H-M   'P 1'
#
loop_
_entity.id
_entity.type
_entity.pdbx_description
1 polymer ?
#
loop_
_entity_poly.entity_id
_entity_poly.type
_entity_poly.pdbx_seq_one_letter_code
_entity_poly.pdbx_strand_id
1 'polypeptide(L)'
;MSSHDIAVLTLIFVLALAGAAGATYAADRPLITTFSGELNGEYLFTMGNSYYSSTLDPGATYNVTFDLQIPDDSAVTFQRLYVYWGWSRINQQAIYPVISLRDSRIPMENLTLVSRYSDSKGFASKYDFYSGMDSYQMTPLAPGRNQVTVTMHQDGPPDSSILCFGMAILAVYESPAGPRSMIWVKEGSDLMYSSYGVSPEMASSELTFDGALPKGKIESAELFLVAPSGGYSRDLEVDINSLMVNRLEEEKTPPLIRTIFSLLFPNYRGKEWSDIFNLENATQIGFETKEIKPYLKTEDNRVTVRDQGDYFQLTNAILALKYSGDHA
;
A
#
# COMPACT_ATOMS: atom_id res chain seq x y z
N MET A 1 -35.93 -32.36 14.09
CA MET A 1 -35.23 -31.07 14.25
C MET A 1 -36.14 -30.00 13.68
N SER A 2 -36.46 -28.98 14.47
CA SER A 2 -37.34 -27.91 14.03
C SER A 2 -36.62 -27.00 13.02
N SER A 3 -37.37 -26.25 12.21
CA SER A 3 -36.82 -25.24 11.30
C SER A 3 -35.95 -24.20 12.03
N HIS A 4 -36.14 -24.03 13.34
CA HIS A 4 -35.35 -23.14 14.18
C HIS A 4 -33.97 -23.72 14.52
N ASP A 5 -33.86 -25.04 14.65
CA ASP A 5 -32.60 -25.74 14.98
C ASP A 5 -31.65 -25.78 13.78
N ILE A 6 -32.19 -25.80 12.55
CA ILE A 6 -31.40 -25.76 11.30
C ILE A 6 -30.86 -24.36 11.04
N ALA A 7 -31.62 -23.30 11.34
CA ALA A 7 -31.18 -21.92 11.19
C ALA A 7 -30.05 -21.54 12.16
N VAL A 8 -30.10 -22.03 13.41
CA VAL A 8 -29.05 -21.79 14.41
C VAL A 8 -27.76 -22.56 14.07
N LEU A 9 -27.86 -23.80 13.57
CA LEU A 9 -26.67 -24.52 13.10
C LEU A 9 -26.05 -23.89 11.85
N THR A 10 -26.86 -23.33 10.95
CA THR A 10 -26.34 -22.68 9.72
C THR A 10 -25.65 -21.35 10.06
N LEU A 11 -26.12 -20.61 11.06
CA LEU A 11 -25.46 -19.38 11.51
C LEU A 11 -24.12 -19.64 12.22
N ILE A 12 -24.01 -20.74 12.97
CA ILE A 12 -22.76 -21.15 13.63
C ILE A 12 -21.75 -21.72 12.62
N PHE A 13 -22.19 -22.35 11.53
CA PHE A 13 -21.30 -22.86 10.49
C PHE A 13 -20.77 -21.77 9.54
N VAL A 14 -21.52 -20.67 9.33
CA VAL A 14 -21.06 -19.51 8.54
C VAL A 14 -20.05 -18.64 9.33
N LEU A 15 -20.09 -18.66 10.66
CA LEU A 15 -19.08 -18.03 11.52
C LEU A 15 -17.77 -18.84 11.66
N ALA A 16 -17.72 -20.06 11.15
CA ALA A 16 -16.57 -20.97 11.28
C ALA A 16 -15.75 -21.15 9.98
N LEU A 17 -16.04 -20.40 8.91
CA LEU A 17 -15.35 -20.51 7.61
C LEU A 17 -14.64 -19.24 7.13
N ALA A 18 -14.57 -18.20 7.97
CA ALA A 18 -13.51 -17.21 7.86
C ALA A 18 -12.46 -17.58 8.90
N GLY A 19 -11.58 -18.53 8.56
CA GLY A 19 -10.32 -18.63 9.27
C GLY A 19 -9.70 -17.24 9.23
N ALA A 20 -9.57 -16.60 10.39
CA ALA A 20 -8.60 -15.52 10.52
C ALA A 20 -7.27 -16.15 10.10
N ALA A 21 -6.88 -15.95 8.84
CA ALA A 21 -5.47 -15.97 8.48
C ALA A 21 -4.85 -14.99 9.47
N GLY A 22 -4.23 -15.56 10.50
CA GLY A 22 -3.91 -14.85 11.71
C GLY A 22 -2.96 -13.75 11.30
N ALA A 23 -3.41 -12.50 11.41
CA ALA A 23 -2.53 -11.36 11.34
C ALA A 23 -1.32 -11.65 12.22
N THR A 24 -0.14 -11.55 11.69
CA THR A 24 1.10 -11.65 12.43
C THR A 24 2.03 -10.62 11.82
N TYR A 25 3.01 -10.15 12.58
CA TYR A 25 4.08 -9.31 12.03
C TYR A 25 4.90 -9.95 10.88
N ALA A 26 4.48 -11.13 10.39
CA ALA A 26 5.10 -11.97 9.38
C ALA A 26 4.54 -11.75 7.96
N ALA A 27 4.07 -10.53 7.65
CA ALA A 27 3.73 -10.14 6.29
C ALA A 27 2.66 -11.05 5.60
N ASP A 28 1.59 -11.37 6.32
CA ASP A 28 0.55 -12.32 5.84
C ASP A 28 -0.66 -11.64 5.18
N ARG A 29 -0.60 -10.31 4.98
CA ARG A 29 -1.62 -9.50 4.32
C ARG A 29 -1.05 -8.80 3.07
N PRO A 30 -0.63 -9.58 2.04
CA PRO A 30 0.01 -9.02 0.87
C PRO A 30 -0.89 -8.03 0.11
N LEU A 31 -0.28 -7.02 -0.50
CA LEU A 31 -1.00 -6.04 -1.29
C LEU A 31 -1.55 -6.67 -2.58
N ILE A 32 -2.79 -6.30 -2.92
CA ILE A 32 -3.49 -6.79 -4.10
C ILE A 32 -3.46 -5.77 -5.22
N THR A 33 -3.43 -6.24 -6.47
CA THR A 33 -3.53 -5.36 -7.65
C THR A 33 -4.95 -4.79 -7.75
N THR A 34 -5.10 -3.47 -7.66
CA THR A 34 -6.39 -2.76 -7.82
C THR A 34 -6.51 -2.04 -9.15
N PHE A 35 -5.39 -1.76 -9.81
CA PHE A 35 -5.33 -1.26 -11.17
C PHE A 35 -4.12 -1.84 -11.89
N SER A 36 -4.30 -2.20 -13.16
CA SER A 36 -3.21 -2.48 -14.09
C SER A 36 -3.64 -2.09 -15.50
N GLY A 37 -2.82 -1.37 -16.24
CA GLY A 37 -3.16 -1.01 -17.61
C GLY A 37 -2.03 -0.36 -18.39
N GLU A 38 -2.10 -0.56 -19.71
CA GLU A 38 -1.33 0.19 -20.71
C GLU A 38 -2.11 1.45 -21.11
N LEU A 39 -1.43 2.60 -21.10
CA LEU A 39 -2.02 3.88 -21.50
C LEU A 39 -0.94 4.85 -21.99
N ASN A 40 -1.33 5.91 -22.70
CA ASN A 40 -0.44 7.05 -22.93
C ASN A 40 -0.59 8.03 -21.76
N GLY A 41 0.28 7.99 -20.76
CA GLY A 41 0.14 8.85 -19.59
C GLY A 41 0.91 8.34 -18.39
N GLU A 42 0.56 8.85 -17.21
CA GLU A 42 1.33 8.67 -15.98
C GLU A 42 0.39 8.59 -14.77
N TYR A 43 0.98 8.58 -13.58
CA TYR A 43 0.25 8.68 -12.32
C TYR A 43 0.73 9.88 -11.51
N LEU A 44 -0.11 10.36 -10.61
CA LEU A 44 0.18 11.39 -9.62
C LEU A 44 -0.23 10.86 -8.25
N PHE A 45 0.67 10.99 -7.28
CA PHE A 45 0.41 10.70 -5.87
C PHE A 45 0.72 11.94 -5.03
N THR A 46 -0.17 12.30 -4.10
CA THR A 46 0.06 13.44 -3.20
C THR A 46 -0.60 13.23 -1.84
N MET A 47 0.11 13.62 -0.78
CA MET A 47 -0.41 13.68 0.59
C MET A 47 -1.17 14.99 0.89
N GLY A 48 -1.19 15.94 -0.06
CA GLY A 48 -1.70 17.29 0.20
C GLY A 48 -0.93 17.95 1.34
N ASN A 49 -1.66 18.59 2.27
CA ASN A 49 -1.11 19.11 3.52
C ASN A 49 -1.36 18.18 4.72
N SER A 50 -1.41 16.86 4.50
CA SER A 50 -1.59 15.88 5.57
C SER A 50 -0.57 16.04 6.69
N TYR A 51 -0.99 15.69 7.90
CA TYR A 51 -0.17 15.67 9.09
C TYR A 51 -0.54 14.50 10.01
N TYR A 52 0.41 14.07 10.80
CA TYR A 52 0.24 13.00 11.76
C TYR A 52 -0.60 13.46 12.95
N SER A 53 -1.57 12.64 13.34
CA SER A 53 -2.35 12.80 14.56
C SER A 53 -2.29 11.52 15.37
N SER A 54 -1.67 11.61 16.55
CA SER A 54 -1.46 10.44 17.43
C SER A 54 -2.75 9.88 18.01
N THR A 55 -3.80 10.69 18.11
CA THR A 55 -5.09 10.28 18.67
C THR A 55 -6.20 11.20 18.17
N LEU A 56 -7.24 10.60 17.61
CA LEU A 56 -8.52 11.22 17.28
C LEU A 56 -9.62 10.50 18.05
N ASP A 57 -10.26 11.25 18.95
CA ASP A 57 -11.38 10.81 19.77
C ASP A 57 -12.73 10.98 19.04
N PRO A 58 -13.83 10.41 19.54
CA PRO A 58 -15.13 10.52 18.91
C PRO A 58 -15.61 11.97 18.80
N GLY A 59 -16.07 12.33 17.59
CA GLY A 59 -16.46 13.69 17.25
C GLY A 59 -15.30 14.59 16.80
N ALA A 60 -14.04 14.12 16.86
CA ALA A 60 -12.91 14.85 16.31
C ALA A 60 -12.98 14.90 14.77
N THR A 61 -12.41 15.97 14.21
CA THR A 61 -12.27 16.15 12.76
C THR A 61 -10.81 16.30 12.37
N TYR A 62 -10.47 15.78 11.20
CA TYR A 62 -9.13 15.86 10.61
C TYR A 62 -9.26 16.31 9.15
N ASN A 63 -8.61 17.42 8.78
CA ASN A 63 -8.81 18.09 7.49
C ASN A 63 -7.53 18.05 6.66
N VAL A 64 -7.65 17.68 5.39
CA VAL A 64 -6.54 17.75 4.42
C VAL A 64 -7.00 18.45 3.17
N THR A 65 -6.23 19.44 2.74
CA THR A 65 -6.37 20.13 1.46
C THR A 65 -5.34 19.59 0.49
N PHE A 66 -5.82 19.23 -0.69
CA PHE A 66 -5.02 18.83 -1.84
C PHE A 66 -5.12 19.92 -2.91
N ASP A 67 -3.98 20.27 -3.49
CA ASP A 67 -3.88 21.12 -4.67
C ASP A 67 -3.06 20.34 -5.70
N LEU A 68 -3.74 19.81 -6.71
CA LEU A 68 -3.15 18.93 -7.71
C LEU A 68 -3.42 19.45 -9.12
N GLN A 69 -2.42 19.32 -9.98
CA GLN A 69 -2.50 19.70 -11.38
C GLN A 69 -2.53 18.43 -12.22
N ILE A 70 -3.64 18.21 -12.91
CA ILE A 70 -3.76 17.17 -13.92
C ILE A 70 -3.56 17.83 -15.30
N PRO A 71 -2.85 17.21 -16.26
CA PRO A 71 -2.68 17.81 -17.58
C PRO A 71 -4.03 18.13 -18.25
N ASP A 72 -4.13 19.29 -18.90
CA ASP A 72 -5.40 19.80 -19.45
C ASP A 72 -5.96 18.92 -20.58
N ASP A 73 -5.12 18.18 -21.28
CA ASP A 73 -5.47 17.28 -22.38
C ASP A 73 -5.71 15.83 -21.93
N SER A 74 -5.74 15.59 -20.63
CA SER A 74 -5.83 14.23 -20.08
C SER A 74 -7.23 13.81 -19.66
N ALA A 75 -7.40 12.52 -19.41
CA ALA A 75 -8.56 11.93 -18.77
C ALA A 75 -8.09 11.01 -17.63
N VAL A 76 -8.72 11.13 -16.46
CA VAL A 76 -8.40 10.27 -15.31
C VAL A 76 -9.03 8.89 -15.52
N THR A 77 -8.19 7.85 -15.55
CA THR A 77 -8.59 6.45 -15.79
C THR A 77 -8.74 5.66 -14.49
N PHE A 78 -8.02 6.06 -13.44
CA PHE A 78 -8.13 5.49 -12.11
C PHE A 78 -7.86 6.56 -11.05
N GLN A 79 -8.61 6.54 -9.95
CA GLN A 79 -8.36 7.44 -8.82
C GLN A 79 -8.79 6.83 -7.49
N ARG A 80 -8.06 7.17 -6.44
CA ARG A 80 -8.35 6.78 -5.05
C ARG A 80 -7.98 7.89 -4.09
N LEU A 81 -8.80 8.01 -3.05
CA LEU A 81 -8.42 8.68 -1.82
C LEU A 81 -8.08 7.60 -0.78
N TYR A 82 -6.92 7.70 -0.14
CA TYR A 82 -6.47 6.80 0.91
C TYR A 82 -6.50 7.51 2.25
N VAL A 83 -6.88 6.78 3.31
CA VAL A 83 -6.74 7.20 4.71
C VAL A 83 -5.85 6.17 5.40
N TYR A 84 -4.69 6.62 5.88
CA TYR A 84 -3.74 5.77 6.60
C TYR A 84 -3.96 5.92 8.10
N TRP A 85 -4.34 4.84 8.76
CA TRP A 85 -4.75 4.86 10.16
C TRP A 85 -4.08 3.75 10.96
N GLY A 86 -3.98 3.95 12.27
CA GLY A 86 -3.35 3.00 13.18
C GLY A 86 -4.06 2.92 14.52
N TRP A 87 -3.70 1.93 15.31
CA TRP A 87 -4.05 1.85 16.74
C TRP A 87 -5.55 2.04 17.05
N SER A 88 -6.42 1.56 16.15
CA SER A 88 -7.86 1.71 16.29
C SER A 88 -8.39 0.82 17.40
N ARG A 89 -8.99 1.43 18.43
CA ARG A 89 -9.36 0.74 19.67
C ARG A 89 -10.56 1.37 20.37
N ILE A 90 -11.19 0.59 21.25
CA ILE A 90 -12.13 1.04 22.29
C ILE A 90 -11.81 0.29 23.57
N ASN A 91 -11.73 0.97 24.71
CA ASN A 91 -11.52 0.32 26.01
C ASN A 91 -10.37 -0.73 26.02
N GLN A 92 -9.25 -0.42 25.35
CA GLN A 92 -8.09 -1.33 25.17
C GLN A 92 -8.40 -2.63 24.40
N GLN A 93 -9.39 -2.61 23.52
CA GLN A 93 -9.72 -3.70 22.59
C GLN A 93 -9.66 -3.18 21.17
N ALA A 94 -9.16 -4.01 20.24
CA ALA A 94 -9.14 -3.69 18.82
C ALA A 94 -10.57 -3.51 18.31
N ILE A 95 -10.80 -2.43 17.55
CA ILE A 95 -12.00 -2.27 16.74
C ILE A 95 -11.65 -1.65 15.42
N TYR A 96 -12.45 -1.95 14.41
CA TYR A 96 -12.38 -1.24 13.15
C TYR A 96 -12.76 0.23 13.33
N PRO A 97 -12.06 1.16 12.67
CA PRO A 97 -12.38 2.56 12.80
C PRO A 97 -13.74 2.86 12.17
N VAL A 98 -14.52 3.73 12.82
CA VAL A 98 -15.78 4.25 12.28
C VAL A 98 -15.51 5.69 11.89
N ILE A 99 -15.45 5.92 10.58
CA ILE A 99 -15.02 7.17 9.98
C ILE A 99 -16.00 7.53 8.89
N SER A 100 -16.35 8.82 8.77
CA SER A 100 -16.93 9.38 7.56
C SER A 100 -16.02 10.44 6.96
N LEU A 101 -16.01 10.52 5.64
CA LEU A 101 -15.25 11.51 4.89
C LEU A 101 -16.19 12.40 4.09
N ARG A 102 -15.93 13.71 4.08
CA ARG A 102 -16.64 14.68 3.27
C ARG A 102 -15.67 15.41 2.36
N ASP A 103 -16.00 15.48 1.08
CA ASP A 103 -15.28 16.26 0.08
C ASP A 103 -15.93 17.64 -0.01
N SER A 104 -15.12 18.72 0.05
CA SER A 104 -15.59 20.10 0.01
C SER A 104 -16.42 20.44 -1.24
N ARG A 105 -16.29 19.65 -2.31
CA ARG A 105 -17.06 19.80 -3.56
C ARG A 105 -18.47 19.20 -3.48
N ILE A 106 -18.69 18.24 -2.56
CA ILE A 106 -19.97 17.58 -2.31
C ILE A 106 -20.23 17.47 -0.78
N PRO A 107 -20.30 18.59 -0.05
CA PRO A 107 -20.22 18.59 1.42
C PRO A 107 -21.40 17.93 2.14
N MET A 108 -22.48 17.61 1.42
CA MET A 108 -23.69 16.98 1.97
C MET A 108 -23.65 15.45 1.88
N GLU A 109 -22.67 14.87 1.20
CA GLU A 109 -22.55 13.44 0.95
C GLU A 109 -21.24 12.91 1.54
N ASN A 110 -21.32 11.72 2.14
CA ASN A 110 -20.11 11.03 2.58
C ASN A 110 -19.47 10.31 1.39
N LEU A 111 -18.14 10.31 1.32
CA LEU A 111 -17.42 9.50 0.36
C LEU A 111 -17.68 8.02 0.61
N THR A 112 -17.72 7.24 -0.46
CA THR A 112 -17.99 5.80 -0.39
C THR A 112 -16.70 5.05 -0.10
N LEU A 113 -16.64 4.32 1.01
CA LEU A 113 -15.58 3.37 1.29
C LEU A 113 -15.62 2.27 0.23
N VAL A 114 -14.47 2.01 -0.40
CA VAL A 114 -14.34 0.94 -1.40
C VAL A 114 -13.74 -0.30 -0.77
N SER A 115 -12.61 -0.14 -0.08
CA SER A 115 -11.93 -1.24 0.59
C SER A 115 -11.37 -0.78 1.92
N ARG A 116 -11.38 -1.70 2.89
CA ARG A 116 -10.62 -1.57 4.13
C ARG A 116 -9.56 -2.65 4.16
N TYR A 117 -8.30 -2.24 4.20
CA TYR A 117 -7.17 -3.10 4.43
C TYR A 117 -6.73 -2.91 5.86
N SER A 118 -6.63 -3.99 6.61
CA SER A 118 -6.29 -3.93 8.03
C SER A 118 -5.42 -5.09 8.42
N ASP A 119 -4.51 -4.83 9.34
CA ASP A 119 -3.67 -5.81 9.95
C ASP A 119 -3.51 -5.52 11.45
N SER A 120 -2.89 -6.46 12.16
CA SER A 120 -2.62 -6.34 13.57
C SER A 120 -1.38 -7.15 13.95
N LYS A 121 -0.96 -7.02 15.19
CA LYS A 121 0.11 -7.86 15.73
C LYS A 121 -0.31 -9.34 15.76
N GLY A 122 -1.59 -9.58 16.06
CA GLY A 122 -2.31 -10.86 16.06
C GLY A 122 -1.70 -11.97 16.91
N PHE A 123 -1.07 -11.57 18.01
CA PHE A 123 -0.84 -12.42 19.17
C PHE A 123 -1.29 -11.71 20.44
N ALA A 124 -1.71 -12.50 21.44
CA ALA A 124 -2.25 -11.99 22.69
C ALA A 124 -1.29 -11.00 23.37
N SER A 125 -1.61 -9.73 23.31
CA SER A 125 -0.81 -8.63 23.84
C SER A 125 -1.72 -7.48 24.27
N LYS A 126 -1.24 -6.66 25.21
CA LYS A 126 -1.98 -5.48 25.71
C LYS A 126 -2.27 -4.44 24.61
N TYR A 127 -1.48 -4.45 23.53
CA TYR A 127 -1.51 -3.45 22.46
C TYR A 127 -1.71 -4.08 21.08
N ASP A 128 -2.47 -5.18 21.01
CA ASP A 128 -2.88 -5.77 19.74
C ASP A 128 -4.13 -5.03 19.21
N PHE A 129 -3.90 -3.92 18.51
CA PHE A 129 -4.93 -3.08 17.90
C PHE A 129 -4.81 -3.11 16.38
N TYR A 130 -5.92 -2.82 15.69
CA TYR A 130 -5.89 -2.75 14.24
C TYR A 130 -5.15 -1.49 13.76
N SER A 131 -4.35 -1.67 12.72
CA SER A 131 -3.81 -0.61 11.87
C SER A 131 -4.18 -0.93 10.42
N GLY A 132 -4.26 0.08 9.55
CA GLY A 132 -4.87 -0.13 8.25
C GLY A 132 -4.78 1.04 7.28
N MET A 133 -5.27 0.78 6.09
CA MET A 133 -5.53 1.77 5.06
C MET A 133 -6.97 1.57 4.56
N ASP A 134 -7.75 2.63 4.59
CA ASP A 134 -9.04 2.65 3.91
C ASP A 134 -8.89 3.34 2.55
N SER A 135 -9.46 2.77 1.50
CA SER A 135 -9.56 3.40 0.19
C SER A 135 -10.99 3.82 -0.12
N TYR A 136 -11.16 5.04 -0.59
CA TYR A 136 -12.45 5.67 -0.86
C TYR A 136 -12.58 6.04 -2.33
N GLN A 137 -13.81 5.97 -2.82
CA GLN A 137 -14.20 6.63 -4.04
C GLN A 137 -14.34 8.12 -3.76
N MET A 138 -13.57 8.94 -4.48
CA MET A 138 -13.66 10.39 -4.39
C MET A 138 -14.43 10.97 -5.58
N THR A 139 -14.92 12.20 -5.44
CA THR A 139 -15.48 12.96 -6.57
C THR A 139 -14.46 13.00 -7.72
N PRO A 140 -14.89 12.72 -8.97
CA PRO A 140 -13.99 12.72 -10.13
C PRO A 140 -13.08 13.94 -10.18
N LEU A 141 -11.79 13.70 -10.42
CA LEU A 141 -10.84 14.75 -10.70
C LEU A 141 -11.00 15.20 -12.16
N ALA A 142 -10.87 16.49 -12.39
CA ALA A 142 -10.98 17.09 -13.71
C ALA A 142 -9.58 17.35 -14.31
N PRO A 143 -9.45 17.48 -15.64
CA PRO A 143 -8.26 18.06 -16.24
C PRO A 143 -8.02 19.47 -15.71
N GLY A 144 -6.75 19.86 -15.58
CA GLY A 144 -6.36 21.13 -15.00
C GLY A 144 -6.20 21.09 -13.47
N ARG A 145 -6.35 22.26 -12.85
CA ARG A 145 -6.16 22.41 -11.40
C ARG A 145 -7.37 21.88 -10.62
N ASN A 146 -7.11 21.01 -9.65
CA ASN A 146 -8.11 20.57 -8.68
C ASN A 146 -7.67 20.98 -7.28
N GLN A 147 -8.49 21.79 -6.63
CA GLN A 147 -8.33 22.13 -5.21
C GLN A 147 -9.49 21.49 -4.43
N VAL A 148 -9.17 20.58 -3.53
CA VAL A 148 -10.16 19.83 -2.76
C VAL A 148 -9.73 19.72 -1.30
N THR A 149 -10.65 19.98 -0.38
CA THR A 149 -10.46 19.69 1.04
C THR A 149 -11.31 18.49 1.41
N VAL A 150 -10.68 17.48 2.00
CA VAL A 150 -11.37 16.33 2.59
C VAL A 150 -11.36 16.47 4.11
N THR A 151 -12.55 16.42 4.69
CA THR A 151 -12.76 16.38 6.15
C THR A 151 -13.09 14.97 6.57
N MET A 152 -12.23 14.39 7.40
CA MET A 152 -12.47 13.15 8.10
C MET A 152 -13.13 13.42 9.45
N HIS A 153 -14.21 12.70 9.75
CA HIS A 153 -14.86 12.67 11.05
C HIS A 153 -14.64 11.31 11.72
N GLN A 154 -14.21 11.31 12.98
CA GLN A 154 -14.23 10.10 13.80
C GLN A 154 -15.64 9.94 14.38
N ASP A 155 -16.39 8.97 13.87
CA ASP A 155 -17.80 8.69 14.22
C ASP A 155 -17.96 7.44 15.09
N GLY A 156 -16.87 7.04 15.74
CA GLY A 156 -16.81 5.88 16.61
C GLY A 156 -17.63 6.03 17.89
N PRO A 157 -17.89 4.92 18.58
CA PRO A 157 -18.53 4.93 19.89
C PRO A 157 -17.69 5.71 20.92
N PRO A 158 -18.29 6.16 22.03
CA PRO A 158 -17.56 6.71 23.17
C PRO A 158 -16.39 5.80 23.59
N ASP A 159 -15.31 6.42 24.08
CA ASP A 159 -14.07 5.74 24.51
C ASP A 159 -13.31 4.99 23.39
N SER A 160 -13.70 5.18 22.12
CA SER A 160 -12.90 4.76 20.97
C SER A 160 -11.86 5.81 20.59
N SER A 161 -10.77 5.39 19.96
CA SER A 161 -9.75 6.30 19.44
C SER A 161 -9.07 5.69 18.23
N ILE A 162 -8.64 6.53 17.30
CA ILE A 162 -7.82 6.14 16.15
C ILE A 162 -6.58 7.03 16.06
N LEU A 163 -5.48 6.50 15.56
CA LEU A 163 -4.34 7.29 15.08
C LEU A 163 -4.53 7.52 13.57
N CYS A 164 -4.17 8.70 13.07
CA CYS A 164 -4.18 9.02 11.64
C CYS A 164 -2.78 9.46 11.20
N PHE A 165 -2.19 8.78 10.23
CA PHE A 165 -0.91 9.18 9.63
C PHE A 165 -1.11 10.29 8.58
N GLY A 166 -2.21 10.21 7.83
CA GLY A 166 -2.55 11.19 6.81
C GLY A 166 -3.55 10.66 5.79
N MET A 167 -3.87 11.51 4.80
CA MET A 167 -4.68 11.14 3.64
C MET A 167 -3.87 11.37 2.35
N ALA A 168 -4.09 10.54 1.34
CA ALA A 168 -3.45 10.69 0.03
C ALA A 168 -4.43 10.59 -1.12
N ILE A 169 -4.13 11.27 -2.22
CA ILE A 169 -4.80 11.06 -3.50
C ILE A 169 -3.82 10.39 -4.46
N LEU A 170 -4.27 9.32 -5.09
CA LEU A 170 -3.65 8.73 -6.27
C LEU A 170 -4.57 8.95 -7.48
N ALA A 171 -4.01 9.40 -8.59
CA ALA A 171 -4.68 9.46 -9.88
C ALA A 171 -3.78 8.85 -10.96
N VAL A 172 -4.33 7.99 -11.82
CA VAL A 172 -3.72 7.57 -13.09
C VAL A 172 -4.49 8.28 -14.19
N TYR A 173 -3.79 8.91 -15.12
CA TYR A 173 -4.39 9.69 -16.18
C TYR A 173 -3.78 9.35 -17.54
N GLU A 174 -4.60 9.37 -18.58
CA GLU A 174 -4.20 9.23 -19.96
C GLU A 174 -4.20 10.60 -20.64
N SER A 175 -3.12 10.96 -21.33
CA SER A 175 -2.94 12.17 -22.14
C SER A 175 -2.42 11.78 -23.53
N PRO A 176 -2.96 12.33 -24.63
CA PRO A 176 -2.42 12.10 -25.97
C PRO A 176 -0.94 12.49 -26.12
N ALA A 177 -0.46 13.46 -25.35
CA ALA A 177 0.95 13.88 -25.33
C ALA A 177 1.80 13.09 -24.31
N GLY A 178 1.18 12.22 -23.51
CA GLY A 178 1.82 11.44 -22.47
C GLY A 178 2.71 10.30 -23.00
N PRO A 179 3.67 9.82 -22.21
CA PRO A 179 4.48 8.66 -22.58
C PRO A 179 3.62 7.39 -22.63
N ARG A 180 3.97 6.44 -23.50
CA ARG A 180 3.42 5.08 -23.41
C ARG A 180 3.89 4.46 -22.11
N SER A 181 2.94 4.04 -21.29
CA SER A 181 3.18 3.55 -19.94
C SER A 181 2.38 2.29 -19.64
N MET A 182 2.97 1.41 -18.85
CA MET A 182 2.30 0.28 -18.23
C MET A 182 2.39 0.47 -16.72
N ILE A 183 1.25 0.58 -16.06
CA ILE A 183 1.16 0.96 -14.66
C ILE A 183 0.41 -0.13 -13.91
N TRP A 184 0.96 -0.56 -12.77
CA TRP A 184 0.27 -1.36 -11.77
C TRP A 184 0.15 -0.55 -10.48
N VAL A 185 -1.04 -0.60 -9.87
CA VAL A 185 -1.29 -0.09 -8.53
C VAL A 185 -1.69 -1.27 -7.67
N LYS A 186 -0.98 -1.43 -6.55
CA LYS A 186 -1.32 -2.38 -5.51
C LYS A 186 -1.72 -1.64 -4.23
N GLU A 187 -2.78 -2.12 -3.60
CA GLU A 187 -3.33 -1.61 -2.34
C GLU A 187 -3.37 -2.74 -1.31
N GLY A 188 -3.12 -2.41 -0.05
CA GLY A 188 -3.12 -3.38 1.03
C GLY A 188 -2.80 -2.73 2.38
N SER A 189 -2.49 -3.58 3.34
CA SER A 189 -2.04 -3.19 4.67
C SER A 189 -1.36 -4.41 5.26
N ASP A 190 -0.04 -4.45 5.16
CA ASP A 190 0.77 -5.53 5.69
C ASP A 190 1.69 -4.99 6.80
N LEU A 191 1.35 -5.29 8.05
CA LEU A 191 2.06 -4.78 9.22
C LEU A 191 3.22 -5.70 9.56
N MET A 192 4.44 -5.23 9.34
CA MET A 192 5.65 -6.04 9.47
C MET A 192 6.51 -5.58 10.64
N TYR A 193 7.02 -6.55 11.39
CA TYR A 193 8.02 -6.31 12.43
C TYR A 193 8.80 -7.58 12.74
N SER A 194 10.09 -7.57 12.42
CA SER A 194 11.08 -8.58 12.75
C SER A 194 11.44 -8.51 14.24
N SER A 195 10.46 -8.83 15.08
CA SER A 195 10.56 -8.86 16.53
C SER A 195 9.58 -9.90 17.09
N TYR A 196 9.59 -10.11 18.40
CA TYR A 196 8.69 -11.06 19.08
C TYR A 196 8.71 -12.49 18.51
N GLY A 197 9.88 -12.95 18.04
CA GLY A 197 10.05 -14.29 17.46
C GLY A 197 9.76 -14.38 15.96
N VAL A 198 9.41 -13.26 15.32
CA VAL A 198 9.34 -13.12 13.87
C VAL A 198 10.72 -12.76 13.34
N SER A 199 11.25 -13.55 12.40
CA SER A 199 12.53 -13.24 11.74
C SER A 199 12.34 -12.28 10.57
N PRO A 200 13.40 -11.64 10.05
CA PRO A 200 13.29 -10.80 8.86
C PRO A 200 12.72 -11.54 7.64
N GLU A 201 13.04 -12.82 7.48
CA GLU A 201 12.50 -13.65 6.40
C GLU A 201 11.00 -13.85 6.53
N MET A 202 10.49 -13.92 7.76
CA MET A 202 9.04 -13.97 8.02
C MET A 202 8.42 -12.58 7.82
N ALA A 203 9.05 -11.50 8.29
CA ALA A 203 8.58 -10.13 8.10
C ALA A 203 8.92 -9.58 6.69
N SER A 204 8.59 -10.35 5.65
CA SER A 204 8.88 -10.03 4.25
C SER A 204 7.61 -10.10 3.39
N SER A 205 7.08 -8.94 3.01
CA SER A 205 5.94 -8.84 2.08
C SER A 205 6.41 -9.01 0.64
N GLU A 206 5.88 -10.01 -0.04
CA GLU A 206 6.13 -10.26 -1.46
C GLU A 206 5.02 -9.67 -2.34
N LEU A 207 5.43 -8.98 -3.39
CA LEU A 207 4.59 -8.37 -4.40
C LEU A 207 4.97 -8.92 -5.77
N THR A 208 4.01 -9.55 -6.46
CA THR A 208 4.18 -9.96 -7.86
C THR A 208 3.46 -8.99 -8.77
N PHE A 209 4.20 -8.38 -9.70
CA PHE A 209 3.65 -7.60 -10.80
C PHE A 209 3.47 -8.53 -12.00
N ASP A 210 2.27 -9.09 -12.07
CA ASP A 210 1.92 -10.15 -13.02
C ASP A 210 1.87 -9.63 -14.46
N GLY A 211 2.22 -10.52 -15.39
CA GLY A 211 2.11 -10.28 -16.83
C GLY A 211 3.45 -9.98 -17.49
N ALA A 212 3.43 -10.03 -18.82
CA ALA A 212 4.61 -9.75 -19.63
C ALA A 212 4.88 -8.24 -19.71
N LEU A 213 6.17 -7.88 -19.69
CA LEU A 213 6.59 -6.53 -20.03
C LEU A 213 6.23 -6.20 -21.50
N PRO A 214 5.98 -4.92 -21.82
CA PRO A 214 5.73 -4.52 -23.20
C PRO A 214 6.94 -4.86 -24.07
N LYS A 215 6.68 -5.30 -25.31
CA LYS A 215 7.73 -5.71 -26.27
C LYS A 215 8.66 -4.57 -26.71
N GLY A 216 8.26 -3.32 -26.44
CA GLY A 216 9.04 -2.13 -26.74
C GLY A 216 10.30 -2.01 -25.88
N LYS A 217 11.12 -1.02 -26.21
CA LYS A 217 12.26 -0.64 -25.38
C LYS A 217 11.75 0.03 -24.12
N ILE A 218 11.98 -0.59 -22.95
CA ILE A 218 11.71 0.05 -21.66
C ILE A 218 12.70 1.20 -21.47
N GLU A 219 12.18 2.42 -21.35
CA GLU A 219 12.98 3.63 -21.12
C GLU A 219 13.23 3.84 -19.62
N SER A 220 12.22 3.60 -18.78
CA SER A 220 12.30 3.69 -17.31
C SER A 220 11.34 2.71 -16.64
N ALA A 221 11.63 2.35 -15.39
CA ALA A 221 10.77 1.57 -14.54
C ALA A 221 10.85 2.05 -13.10
N GLU A 222 9.85 2.82 -12.68
CA GLU A 222 9.78 3.39 -11.34
C GLU A 222 8.91 2.51 -10.44
N LEU A 223 9.47 2.08 -9.31
CA LEU A 223 8.72 1.50 -8.20
C LEU A 223 8.56 2.56 -7.12
N PHE A 224 7.32 2.87 -6.76
CA PHE A 224 6.97 3.75 -5.66
C PHE A 224 6.25 2.96 -4.55
N LEU A 225 6.71 3.11 -3.32
CA LEU A 225 6.20 2.44 -2.13
C LEU A 225 5.76 3.45 -1.08
N VAL A 226 4.67 3.11 -0.39
CA VAL A 226 4.14 3.88 0.75
C VAL A 226 4.03 2.96 1.95
N ALA A 227 4.63 3.36 3.06
CA ALA A 227 4.60 2.60 4.29
C ALA A 227 4.47 3.48 5.54
N PRO A 228 3.27 3.64 6.13
CA PRO A 228 3.15 4.24 7.46
C PRO A 228 4.12 3.66 8.47
N SER A 229 4.76 4.54 9.25
CA SER A 229 5.87 4.26 10.18
C SER A 229 7.19 3.79 9.55
N GLY A 230 7.29 3.60 8.24
CA GLY A 230 8.53 3.20 7.57
C GLY A 230 9.63 4.25 7.66
N GLY A 231 10.86 3.81 7.93
CA GLY A 231 12.04 4.66 8.10
C GLY A 231 12.07 5.41 9.44
N TYR A 232 11.21 5.04 10.39
CA TYR A 232 11.22 5.63 11.72
C TYR A 232 12.18 4.83 12.62
N SER A 233 13.38 5.37 12.85
CA SER A 233 14.27 4.83 13.86
C SER A 233 14.57 5.84 14.96
N ARG A 234 14.46 5.39 16.21
CA ARG A 234 14.80 6.19 17.41
C ARG A 234 16.30 6.21 17.68
N ASP A 235 16.97 5.12 17.31
CA ASP A 235 18.40 4.92 17.43
C ASP A 235 18.99 4.93 16.01
N LEU A 236 20.26 5.32 15.83
CA LEU A 236 20.90 5.33 14.50
C LEU A 236 21.24 3.90 14.04
N GLU A 237 20.23 3.03 14.03
CA GLU A 237 20.30 1.69 13.50
C GLU A 237 20.31 1.75 11.98
N VAL A 238 21.22 0.98 11.39
CA VAL A 238 21.36 0.78 9.94
C VAL A 238 20.86 -0.61 9.60
N ASP A 239 20.43 -0.80 8.36
CA ASP A 239 19.84 -2.03 7.84
C ASP A 239 18.53 -2.45 8.55
N ILE A 240 17.65 -1.49 8.84
CA ILE A 240 16.37 -1.71 9.56
C ILE A 240 15.22 -2.16 8.65
N ASN A 241 15.36 -1.99 7.33
CA ASN A 241 14.44 -2.48 6.32
C ASN A 241 15.17 -2.71 4.98
N SER A 242 14.58 -3.46 4.06
CA SER A 242 15.15 -3.68 2.74
C SER A 242 14.13 -3.86 1.61
N LEU A 243 14.57 -3.51 0.40
CA LEU A 243 13.88 -3.76 -0.87
C LEU A 243 14.67 -4.78 -1.68
N MET A 244 14.01 -5.83 -2.15
CA MET A 244 14.59 -6.80 -3.08
C MET A 244 13.76 -6.85 -4.36
N VAL A 245 14.41 -6.72 -5.52
CA VAL A 245 13.76 -6.83 -6.83
C VAL A 245 14.34 -8.03 -7.54
N ASN A 246 13.48 -8.99 -7.91
CA ASN A 246 13.82 -10.22 -8.63
C ASN A 246 15.01 -11.00 -8.05
N ARG A 247 15.26 -10.84 -6.76
CA ARG A 247 16.37 -11.50 -6.08
C ARG A 247 16.11 -13.00 -5.99
N LEU A 248 17.09 -13.79 -6.41
CA LEU A 248 17.05 -15.25 -6.28
C LEU A 248 17.41 -15.65 -4.84
N GLU A 249 16.63 -16.59 -4.30
CA GLU A 249 17.00 -17.28 -3.07
C GLU A 249 18.16 -18.24 -3.39
N GLU A 250 19.34 -17.82 -3.00
CA GLU A 250 20.58 -18.55 -3.20
C GLU A 250 20.48 -20.01 -2.74
N GLU A 251 19.92 -20.26 -1.57
CA GLU A 251 19.83 -21.60 -0.97
C GLU A 251 18.94 -22.57 -1.77
N LYS A 252 17.97 -22.06 -2.53
CA LYS A 252 17.06 -22.85 -3.35
C LYS A 252 17.50 -22.98 -4.81
N THR A 253 18.56 -22.28 -5.23
CA THR A 253 19.00 -22.25 -6.64
C THR A 253 20.18 -23.20 -6.87
N PRO A 254 20.05 -24.22 -7.76
CA PRO A 254 21.14 -25.15 -8.07
C PRO A 254 22.42 -24.45 -8.56
N PRO A 255 23.62 -24.84 -8.10
CA PRO A 255 24.88 -24.16 -8.44
C PRO A 255 25.15 -24.02 -9.95
N LEU A 256 24.84 -25.07 -10.73
CA LEU A 256 25.02 -25.06 -12.19
C LEU A 256 24.15 -24.00 -12.87
N ILE A 257 22.91 -23.83 -12.40
CA ILE A 257 21.99 -22.81 -12.90
C ILE A 257 22.55 -21.43 -12.56
N ARG A 258 23.08 -21.22 -11.35
CA ARG A 258 23.67 -19.93 -10.98
C ARG A 258 24.84 -19.55 -11.89
N THR A 259 25.74 -20.49 -12.20
CA THR A 259 26.89 -20.21 -13.08
C THR A 259 26.45 -19.86 -14.50
N ILE A 260 25.53 -20.64 -15.07
CA ILE A 260 25.03 -20.40 -16.44
C ILE A 260 24.30 -19.05 -16.54
N PHE A 261 23.39 -18.77 -15.60
CA PHE A 261 22.67 -17.50 -15.60
C PHE A 261 23.59 -16.30 -15.35
N SER A 262 24.62 -16.42 -14.50
CA SER A 262 25.59 -15.35 -14.28
C SER A 262 26.39 -14.95 -15.50
N LEU A 263 26.66 -15.91 -16.39
CA LEU A 263 27.41 -15.67 -17.62
C LEU A 263 26.53 -15.07 -18.73
N LEU A 264 25.23 -15.44 -18.75
CA LEU A 264 24.30 -15.01 -19.79
C LEU A 264 23.55 -13.71 -19.44
N PHE A 265 23.34 -13.45 -18.15
CA PHE A 265 22.50 -12.38 -17.66
C PHE A 265 23.16 -11.71 -16.43
N PRO A 266 23.97 -10.66 -16.60
CA PRO A 266 24.73 -10.06 -15.49
C PRO A 266 23.89 -9.63 -14.28
N ASN A 267 22.62 -9.28 -14.50
CA ASN A 267 21.67 -8.85 -13.46
C ASN A 267 20.70 -9.95 -12.99
N TYR A 268 20.94 -11.23 -13.33
CA TYR A 268 20.02 -12.33 -13.00
C TYR A 268 19.77 -12.53 -11.49
N ARG A 269 20.66 -12.00 -10.65
CA ARG A 269 20.56 -12.09 -9.19
C ARG A 269 19.58 -11.08 -8.61
N GLY A 270 18.98 -10.21 -9.43
CA GLY A 270 18.17 -9.09 -8.96
C GLY A 270 19.03 -8.07 -8.21
N LYS A 271 18.39 -7.29 -7.33
CA LYS A 271 19.05 -6.30 -6.48
C LYS A 271 18.40 -6.23 -5.11
N GLU A 272 19.23 -5.93 -4.11
CA GLU A 272 18.81 -5.57 -2.76
C GLU A 272 19.33 -4.17 -2.44
N TRP A 273 18.50 -3.41 -1.71
CA TRP A 273 18.84 -2.16 -1.05
C TRP A 273 18.38 -2.25 0.40
N SER A 274 19.14 -1.67 1.33
CA SER A 274 18.75 -1.48 2.73
C SER A 274 18.33 -0.04 2.99
N ASP A 275 17.62 0.19 4.09
CA ASP A 275 17.23 1.51 4.61
C ASP A 275 16.54 2.37 3.54
N ILE A 276 15.51 1.79 2.91
CA ILE A 276 14.87 2.31 1.71
C ILE A 276 13.88 3.45 2.02
N PHE A 277 13.21 3.39 3.17
CA PHE A 277 12.14 4.33 3.46
C PHE A 277 12.69 5.66 3.94
N ASN A 278 12.31 6.72 3.24
CA ASN A 278 12.52 8.09 3.67
C ASN A 278 11.29 8.56 4.45
N LEU A 279 11.42 8.74 5.75
CA LEU A 279 10.33 9.18 6.62
C LEU A 279 9.96 10.63 6.34
N GLU A 280 8.69 10.88 6.02
CA GLU A 280 8.12 12.21 6.01
C GLU A 280 7.66 12.58 7.43
N ASN A 281 8.39 13.50 8.07
CA ASN A 281 8.12 13.91 9.46
C ASN A 281 6.71 14.45 9.69
N ALA A 282 6.11 15.09 8.69
CA ALA A 282 4.78 15.67 8.82
C ALA A 282 3.71 14.59 9.05
N THR A 283 3.81 13.45 8.36
CA THR A 283 2.80 12.38 8.31
C THR A 283 3.23 11.11 9.05
N GLN A 284 4.52 10.98 9.36
CA GLN A 284 5.16 9.74 9.83
C GLN A 284 4.97 8.57 8.87
N ILE A 285 5.01 8.85 7.57
CA ILE A 285 4.94 7.84 6.50
C ILE A 285 6.30 7.75 5.81
N GLY A 286 6.79 6.52 5.63
CA GLY A 286 7.96 6.21 4.82
C GLY A 286 7.61 6.13 3.35
N PHE A 287 8.39 6.80 2.52
CA PHE A 287 8.28 6.74 1.06
C PHE A 287 9.57 6.23 0.43
N GLU A 288 9.43 5.43 -0.62
CA GLU A 288 10.56 5.00 -1.45
C GLU A 288 10.16 5.11 -2.93
N THR A 289 11.03 5.71 -3.74
CA THR A 289 10.93 5.78 -5.19
C THR A 289 12.23 5.26 -5.80
N LYS A 290 12.15 4.13 -6.51
CA LYS A 290 13.33 3.45 -7.04
C LYS A 290 13.20 3.17 -8.54
N GLU A 291 14.26 3.51 -9.29
CA GLU A 291 14.42 3.05 -10.66
C GLU A 291 14.92 1.59 -10.68
N ILE A 292 14.08 0.68 -11.14
CA ILE A 292 14.30 -0.77 -11.06
C ILE A 292 14.49 -1.43 -12.43
N LYS A 293 14.49 -0.68 -13.55
CA LYS A 293 14.60 -1.22 -14.92
C LYS A 293 15.75 -2.23 -15.09
N PRO A 294 16.97 -2.00 -14.56
CA PRO A 294 18.08 -2.94 -14.76
C PRO A 294 17.84 -4.34 -14.19
N TYR A 295 16.86 -4.50 -13.31
CA TYR A 295 16.59 -5.73 -12.56
C TYR A 295 15.26 -6.38 -12.95
N LEU A 296 14.55 -5.82 -13.93
CA LEU A 296 13.31 -6.42 -14.43
C LEU A 296 13.58 -7.69 -15.23
N LYS A 297 12.67 -8.65 -15.08
CA LYS A 297 12.50 -9.83 -15.92
C LYS A 297 11.41 -9.56 -16.97
N THR A 298 11.34 -10.40 -17.98
CA THR A 298 10.36 -10.29 -19.07
C THR A 298 8.92 -10.49 -18.63
N GLU A 299 8.70 -11.20 -17.52
CA GLU A 299 7.38 -11.48 -16.95
C GLU A 299 7.50 -11.68 -15.43
N ASP A 300 6.37 -11.57 -14.74
CA ASP A 300 6.17 -11.92 -13.33
C ASP A 300 7.27 -11.35 -12.42
N ASN A 301 7.37 -10.02 -12.45
CA ASN A 301 8.40 -9.30 -11.71
C ASN A 301 8.06 -9.31 -10.22
N ARG A 302 8.99 -9.84 -9.43
CA ARG A 302 8.84 -9.98 -7.98
C ARG A 302 9.56 -8.86 -7.26
N VAL A 303 8.86 -8.24 -6.32
CA VAL A 303 9.41 -7.27 -5.38
C VAL A 303 9.14 -7.78 -3.97
N THR A 304 10.14 -7.74 -3.09
CA THR A 304 9.97 -8.11 -1.68
C THR A 304 10.42 -6.93 -0.83
N VAL A 305 9.55 -6.49 0.06
CA VAL A 305 9.87 -5.47 1.08
C VAL A 305 9.97 -6.20 2.41
N ARG A 306 11.06 -5.95 3.15
CA ARG A 306 11.38 -6.68 4.36
C ARG A 306 11.60 -5.72 5.51
N ASP A 307 11.07 -6.08 6.67
CA ASP A 307 11.42 -5.46 7.94
C ASP A 307 12.61 -6.20 8.59
N GLN A 308 13.52 -5.41 9.16
CA GLN A 308 14.70 -5.86 9.91
C GLN A 308 14.82 -5.13 11.26
N GLY A 309 13.72 -4.53 11.76
CA GLY A 309 13.69 -3.76 13.00
C GLY A 309 12.99 -2.40 12.94
N ASP A 310 12.51 -1.97 11.77
CA ASP A 310 11.90 -0.66 11.54
C ASP A 310 10.47 -0.52 12.09
N TYR A 311 9.67 -1.60 12.01
CA TYR A 311 8.23 -1.61 12.33
C TYR A 311 7.42 -0.68 11.42
N PHE A 312 6.85 -1.22 10.36
CA PHE A 312 6.05 -0.44 9.42
C PHE A 312 4.90 -1.22 8.81
N GLN A 313 3.98 -0.49 8.21
CA GLN A 313 2.84 -1.04 7.52
C GLN A 313 2.98 -0.78 6.03
N LEU A 314 3.20 -1.78 5.19
CA LEU A 314 3.24 -1.59 3.74
C LEU A 314 1.81 -1.47 3.20
N THR A 315 1.48 -0.36 2.52
CA THR A 315 0.08 -0.07 2.14
C THR A 315 -0.13 0.13 0.64
N ASN A 316 0.83 0.74 -0.05
CA ASN A 316 0.75 0.92 -1.50
C ASN A 316 2.07 0.55 -2.18
N ALA A 317 1.95 -0.01 -3.37
CA ALA A 317 3.05 -0.18 -4.30
C ALA A 317 2.58 0.16 -5.72
N ILE A 318 3.31 1.03 -6.40
CA ILE A 318 3.03 1.44 -7.78
C ILE A 318 4.26 1.12 -8.61
N LEU A 319 4.08 0.32 -9.65
CA LEU A 319 5.11 0.10 -10.67
C LEU A 319 4.67 0.81 -11.94
N ALA A 320 5.44 1.80 -12.38
CA ALA A 320 5.20 2.55 -13.61
C ALA A 320 6.37 2.37 -14.58
N LEU A 321 6.10 1.72 -15.72
CA LEU A 321 7.05 1.55 -16.80
C LEU A 321 6.76 2.58 -17.89
N LYS A 322 7.80 3.20 -18.46
CA LYS A 322 7.69 3.97 -19.70
C LYS A 322 8.42 3.23 -20.80
N TYR A 323 7.84 3.14 -21.99
CA TYR A 323 8.42 2.38 -23.09
C TYR A 323 8.20 3.04 -24.46
N SER A 324 9.04 2.66 -25.43
CA SER A 324 9.00 3.15 -26.80
C SER A 324 9.06 2.00 -27.81
N GLY A 325 8.53 2.21 -29.02
CA GLY A 325 8.45 1.20 -30.08
C GLY A 325 7.10 0.47 -30.13
N ASP A 326 6.79 -0.12 -31.29
CA ASP A 326 5.49 -0.74 -31.57
C ASP A 326 5.48 -2.26 -31.36
N HIS A 327 4.30 -2.76 -31.02
CA HIS A 327 3.89 -4.13 -31.28
C HIS A 327 3.94 -4.39 -32.79
N ALA A 328 4.81 -5.32 -33.20
CA ALA A 328 4.54 -6.12 -34.38
C ALA A 328 3.46 -7.16 -34.06
#